data_AF-Q0AMC2-F1
#
_entry.id   AF-Q0AMC2-F1
#
_cell.length_a   1.000
_cell.length_b   1.000
_cell.length_c   1.000
_cell.angle_alpha   90.00
_cell.angle_beta   90.00
_cell.angle_gamma   90.00
#
_symmetry.space_group_name_H-M   'P 1'
#
loop_
_entity.id
_entity.type
_entity.pdbx_description
1 polymer ?
#
loop_
_entity_poly.entity_id
_entity_poly.type
_entity_poly.pdbx_seq_one_letter_code
_entity_poly.pdbx_strand_id
1 'polypeptide(L)'
;MSDNSGPGLPIRWLSIGLAGLPLLYMMLWLMMIVGTFSGLWHPQIGNLDVGTAIRRSAPSEIMGFAAMSLAWLAGMTGVALQRRLGLHLMIAGSLIHIIVWLKITDGQYYSGQFGMIVILLEMLAITLTHFATRGRRLI
;
A
#
# COMPACT_ATOMS: atom_id res chain seq x y z
N MET A 1 -12.51 -22.70 -29.46
CA MET A 1 -12.54 -21.57 -28.51
C MET A 1 -12.54 -22.17 -27.12
N SER A 2 -11.37 -22.25 -26.46
CA SER A 2 -11.33 -22.68 -25.06
C SER A 2 -11.91 -21.57 -24.21
N ASP A 3 -12.91 -21.91 -23.42
CA ASP A 3 -13.54 -21.01 -22.46
C ASP A 3 -12.49 -20.57 -21.44
N ASN A 4 -11.98 -19.35 -21.61
CA ASN A 4 -10.93 -18.76 -20.76
C ASN A 4 -11.50 -18.27 -19.41
N SER A 5 -12.74 -18.61 -19.06
CA SER A 5 -13.43 -18.20 -17.84
C SER A 5 -13.07 -19.05 -16.61
N GLY A 6 -11.83 -19.54 -16.52
CA GLY A 6 -11.34 -20.18 -15.30
C GLY A 6 -11.51 -19.24 -14.09
N PRO A 7 -11.76 -19.77 -12.88
CA PRO A 7 -12.05 -18.99 -11.67
C PRO A 7 -10.93 -17.99 -11.28
N GLY A 8 -9.77 -18.02 -11.93
CA GLY A 8 -8.66 -17.11 -11.70
C GLY A 8 -8.84 -15.67 -12.23
N LEU A 9 -9.72 -15.43 -13.21
CA LEU A 9 -9.95 -14.07 -13.76
C LEU A 9 -10.70 -13.15 -12.78
N PRO A 10 -11.83 -13.57 -12.19
CA PRO A 10 -12.56 -12.77 -11.20
C PRO A 10 -11.73 -12.47 -9.94
N ILE A 11 -11.02 -13.48 -9.41
CA ILE A 11 -10.18 -13.35 -8.20
C ILE A 11 -9.02 -12.38 -8.45
N ARG A 12 -8.47 -12.37 -9.67
CA ARG A 12 -7.40 -11.45 -10.04
C ARG A 12 -7.87 -10.00 -10.09
N TRP A 13 -9.04 -9.74 -10.69
CA TRP A 13 -9.60 -8.38 -10.72
C TRP A 13 -9.99 -7.91 -9.33
N LEU A 14 -10.50 -8.81 -8.48
CA LEU A 14 -10.74 -8.53 -7.08
C LEU A 14 -9.44 -8.19 -6.33
N SER A 15 -8.37 -8.97 -6.55
CA SER A 15 -7.03 -8.71 -5.99
C SER A 15 -6.47 -7.35 -6.44
N ILE A 16 -6.56 -7.01 -7.73
CA ILE A 16 -6.13 -5.71 -8.25
C ILE A 16 -6.98 -4.58 -7.66
N GLY A 17 -8.30 -4.75 -7.59
CA GLY A 17 -9.21 -3.77 -7.00
C GLY A 17 -8.91 -3.53 -5.51
N LEU A 18 -8.73 -4.60 -4.74
CA LEU A 18 -8.40 -4.52 -3.32
C LEU A 18 -6.99 -3.95 -3.09
N ALA A 19 -6.01 -4.35 -3.89
CA ALA A 19 -4.65 -3.83 -3.83
C ALA A 19 -4.53 -2.37 -4.28
N GLY A 20 -5.51 -1.88 -5.04
CA GLY A 20 -5.65 -0.45 -5.36
C GLY A 20 -5.99 0.41 -4.15
N LEU A 21 -6.66 -0.14 -3.13
CA LEU A 21 -7.04 0.62 -1.92
C LEU A 21 -5.81 1.06 -1.10
N PRO A 22 -4.85 0.17 -0.74
CA PRO A 22 -3.59 0.59 -0.15
C PRO A 22 -2.84 1.60 -1.02
N LEU A 23 -2.84 1.42 -2.34
CA LEU A 23 -2.14 2.33 -3.25
C LEU A 23 -2.74 3.75 -3.23
N LEU A 24 -4.08 3.86 -3.23
CA LEU A 24 -4.77 5.16 -3.10
C LEU A 24 -4.45 5.83 -1.77
N TYR A 25 -4.43 5.06 -0.68
CA TYR A 25 -4.01 5.57 0.62
C TYR A 25 -2.56 6.08 0.61
N MET A 26 -1.64 5.33 0.02
CA MET A 26 -0.25 5.74 -0.13
C MET A 26 -0.11 7.00 -0.99
N MET A 27 -0.86 7.11 -2.08
CA MET A 27 -0.88 8.31 -2.93
C MET A 27 -1.41 9.53 -2.17
N LEU A 28 -2.46 9.37 -1.36
CA LEU A 28 -2.97 10.45 -0.51
C LEU A 28 -1.86 10.94 0.44
N TRP A 29 -1.15 10.03 1.10
CA TRP A 29 -0.01 10.39 1.95
C TRP A 29 1.11 11.09 1.20
N LEU A 30 1.48 10.61 0.02
CA LEU A 30 2.49 11.27 -0.82
C LEU A 30 2.06 12.70 -1.19
N MET A 31 0.80 12.91 -1.55
CA MET A 31 0.28 14.25 -1.84
C MET A 31 0.31 15.15 -0.60
N MET A 32 -0.04 14.63 0.58
CA MET A 32 0.04 15.38 1.84
C MET A 32 1.48 15.77 2.17
N ILE A 33 2.45 14.86 1.98
CA ILE A 33 3.88 15.10 2.17
C ILE A 33 4.38 16.19 1.23
N VAL A 34 4.14 16.04 -0.07
CA VAL A 34 4.54 17.03 -1.09
C VAL A 34 3.88 18.38 -0.83
N GLY A 35 2.58 18.39 -0.53
CA GLY A 35 1.82 19.61 -0.21
C GLY A 35 2.38 20.35 1.00
N THR A 36 2.75 19.61 2.04
CA THR A 36 3.35 20.15 3.27
C THR A 36 4.72 20.79 3.01
N PHE A 37 5.62 20.10 2.30
CA PHE A 37 6.97 20.59 2.05
C PHE A 37 7.03 21.69 0.97
N SER A 38 6.11 21.69 0.01
CA SER A 38 6.00 22.75 -1.00
C SER A 38 5.31 24.01 -0.48
N GLY A 39 4.63 23.95 0.67
CA GLY A 39 3.82 25.04 1.19
C GLY A 39 2.49 25.24 0.46
N LEU A 40 2.18 24.41 -0.54
CA LEU A 40 0.97 24.52 -1.37
C LEU A 40 -0.30 24.08 -0.63
N TRP A 41 -0.15 23.24 0.39
CA TRP A 41 -1.26 22.66 1.13
C TRP A 41 -0.88 22.38 2.58
N HIS A 42 -1.77 22.73 3.52
CA HIS A 42 -1.69 22.28 4.92
C HIS A 42 -2.73 21.17 5.14
N PRO A 43 -2.34 19.89 5.03
CA PRO A 43 -3.28 18.78 5.13
C PRO A 43 -3.82 18.62 6.55
N GLN A 44 -5.14 18.45 6.66
CA GLN A 44 -5.86 18.17 7.90
C GLN A 44 -6.81 16.99 7.69
N ILE A 45 -6.88 16.08 8.66
CA ILE A 45 -7.82 14.95 8.67
C ILE A 45 -8.63 15.02 9.97
N GLY A 46 -9.89 15.46 9.86
CA GLY A 46 -10.69 15.81 11.05
C GLY A 46 -10.00 16.91 11.84
N ASN A 47 -9.72 16.66 13.12
CA ASN A 47 -9.02 17.61 13.99
C ASN A 47 -7.49 17.43 14.01
N LEU A 48 -6.95 16.53 13.17
CA LEU A 48 -5.52 16.24 13.13
C LEU A 48 -4.82 17.13 12.10
N ASP A 49 -3.85 17.93 12.54
CA ASP A 49 -2.92 18.66 11.67
C ASP A 49 -1.82 17.72 11.16
N VAL A 50 -2.08 17.11 10.00
CA VAL A 50 -1.19 16.16 9.35
C VAL A 50 0.07 16.86 8.85
N GLY A 51 -0.03 18.12 8.41
CA GLY A 51 1.13 18.87 7.92
C GLY A 51 2.16 19.12 9.01
N THR A 52 1.72 19.43 10.22
CA THR A 52 2.63 19.55 11.38
C THR A 52 3.22 18.20 11.79
N ALA A 53 2.45 17.11 11.74
CA ALA A 53 2.98 15.76 11.98
C ALA A 53 4.08 15.40 10.97
N ILE A 54 3.83 15.62 9.68
CA ILE A 54 4.81 15.37 8.59
C ILE A 54 6.10 16.18 8.79
N ARG A 55 6.00 17.44 9.23
CA ARG A 55 7.19 18.27 9.50
C ARG A 55 8.00 17.80 10.71
N ARG A 56 7.37 17.10 11.65
CA ARG A 56 8.04 16.51 12.82
C ARG A 56 8.57 15.11 12.54
N SER A 57 8.12 14.46 11.48
CA SER A 57 8.59 13.12 11.10
C SER A 57 10.08 13.12 10.79
N ALA A 58 10.74 12.05 11.23
CA ALA A 58 12.14 11.83 10.89
C ALA A 58 12.29 11.56 9.39
N PRO A 59 13.40 11.98 8.74
CA PRO A 59 13.63 11.70 7.32
C PRO A 59 13.48 10.21 6.96
N SER A 60 13.85 9.31 7.88
CA SER A 60 13.69 7.85 7.69
C SER A 60 12.24 7.40 7.53
N GLU A 61 11.29 8.09 8.16
CA GLU A 61 9.86 7.77 8.08
C GLU A 61 9.31 8.19 6.71
N ILE A 62 9.69 9.39 6.24
CA ILE A 62 9.33 9.91 4.91
C ILE A 62 9.93 9.04 3.80
N MET A 63 11.21 8.66 3.93
CA MET A 63 11.86 7.73 2.99
C MET A 63 11.18 6.36 3.00
N GLY A 64 10.75 5.88 4.17
CA GLY A 64 9.97 4.65 4.29
C GLY A 64 8.64 4.70 3.54
N PHE A 65 7.89 5.82 3.66
CA PHE A 65 6.67 6.05 2.88
C PHE A 65 6.91 6.05 1.37
N ALA A 66 7.98 6.70 0.90
CA ALA A 66 8.33 6.68 -0.51
C ALA A 66 8.68 5.26 -0.99
N ALA A 67 9.50 4.54 -0.21
CA ALA A 67 9.93 3.19 -0.53
C ALA A 67 8.76 2.19 -0.58
N MET A 68 7.85 2.23 0.40
CA MET A 68 6.66 1.36 0.40
C MET A 68 5.74 1.67 -0.78
N SER A 69 5.56 2.95 -1.13
CA SER A 69 4.71 3.36 -2.25
C SER A 69 5.23 2.85 -3.59
N LEU A 70 6.55 2.97 -3.81
CA LEU A 70 7.22 2.46 -5.01
C LEU A 70 7.16 0.92 -5.07
N ALA A 71 7.39 0.25 -3.93
CA ALA A 71 7.32 -1.21 -3.85
C ALA A 71 5.90 -1.72 -4.15
N TRP A 72 4.87 -1.07 -3.62
CA TRP A 72 3.47 -1.40 -3.89
C TRP A 72 3.07 -1.13 -5.34
N LEU A 73 3.46 0.01 -5.90
CA LEU A 73 3.19 0.32 -7.31
C LEU A 73 3.87 -0.67 -8.26
N ALA A 74 5.14 -0.98 -8.01
CA ALA A 74 5.89 -1.96 -8.80
C ALA A 74 5.32 -3.38 -8.59
N GLY A 75 4.89 -3.70 -7.38
CA GLY A 75 4.20 -4.94 -7.03
C GLY A 75 2.91 -5.13 -7.83
N MET A 76 2.04 -4.12 -7.79
CA MET A 76 0.80 -4.05 -8.57
C MET A 76 1.03 -4.17 -10.06
N THR A 77 2.01 -3.45 -10.60
CA THR A 77 2.42 -3.55 -12.00
C THR A 77 2.87 -4.98 -12.31
N GLY A 78 3.66 -5.60 -11.43
CA GLY A 78 4.06 -7.01 -11.54
C GLY A 78 2.87 -7.97 -11.58
N VAL A 79 1.87 -7.78 -10.72
CA VAL A 79 0.64 -8.60 -10.68
C VAL A 79 -0.20 -8.40 -11.96
N ALA A 80 -0.33 -7.17 -12.44
CA ALA A 80 -0.99 -6.83 -13.70
C ALA A 80 -0.27 -7.45 -14.92
N LEU A 81 1.06 -7.61 -14.85
CA LEU A 81 1.87 -8.29 -15.85
C LEU A 81 2.07 -9.80 -15.58
N GLN A 82 1.39 -10.37 -14.58
CA GLN A 82 1.45 -11.80 -14.23
C GLN A 82 2.85 -12.28 -13.78
N ARG A 83 3.68 -11.38 -13.25
CA ARG A 83 5.03 -11.67 -12.78
C ARG A 83 5.01 -12.01 -11.30
N ARG A 84 5.65 -13.12 -10.92
CA ARG A 84 5.81 -13.50 -9.49
C ARG A 84 6.57 -12.47 -8.67
N LEU A 85 7.44 -11.70 -9.32
CA LEU A 85 8.13 -10.58 -8.69
C LEU A 85 7.13 -9.58 -8.08
N GLY A 86 5.94 -9.43 -8.66
CA GLY A 86 4.89 -8.55 -8.14
C GLY A 86 4.50 -8.88 -6.70
N LEU A 87 4.30 -10.17 -6.39
CA LEU A 87 3.97 -10.60 -5.03
C LEU A 87 5.07 -10.28 -4.02
N HIS A 88 6.34 -10.51 -4.40
CA HIS A 88 7.48 -10.24 -3.52
C HIS A 88 7.63 -8.74 -3.23
N LEU A 89 7.37 -7.89 -4.23
CA LEU A 89 7.40 -6.44 -4.07
C LEU A 89 6.26 -5.92 -3.19
N MET A 90 5.05 -6.49 -3.31
CA MET A 90 3.94 -6.17 -2.39
C MET A 90 4.28 -6.56 -0.95
N ILE A 91 4.85 -7.76 -0.73
CA ILE A 91 5.30 -8.20 0.60
C ILE A 91 6.37 -7.25 1.15
N ALA A 92 7.38 -6.90 0.35
CA ALA A 92 8.42 -5.97 0.77
C ALA A 92 7.85 -4.59 1.12
N GLY A 93 6.92 -4.07 0.30
CA GLY A 93 6.22 -2.82 0.57
C GLY A 93 5.45 -2.85 1.88
N SER A 94 4.72 -3.94 2.16
CA SER A 94 4.00 -4.10 3.43
C SER A 94 4.90 -4.23 4.64
N LEU A 95 6.05 -4.90 4.52
CA LEU A 95 7.02 -4.95 5.62
C LEU A 95 7.56 -3.55 5.94
N ILE A 96 7.86 -2.74 4.92
CA ILE A 96 8.26 -1.34 5.12
C ILE A 96 7.12 -0.56 5.79
N HIS A 97 5.88 -0.73 5.33
CA HIS A 97 4.74 -0.05 5.93
C HIS A 97 4.57 -0.41 7.40
N ILE A 98 4.68 -1.70 7.78
CA ILE A 98 4.63 -2.12 9.19
C ILE A 98 5.73 -1.44 10.02
N ILE A 99 6.97 -1.41 9.51
CA ILE A 99 8.10 -0.76 10.20
C ILE A 99 7.85 0.74 10.39
N VAL A 100 7.43 1.44 9.34
CA VAL A 100 7.14 2.88 9.38
C VAL A 100 5.97 3.17 10.31
N TRP A 101 4.91 2.36 10.23
CA TRP A 101 3.73 2.47 11.06
C TRP A 101 4.08 2.32 12.55
N LEU A 102 4.84 1.28 12.92
CA LEU A 102 5.29 1.06 14.31
C LEU A 102 6.04 2.28 14.86
N LYS A 103 6.98 2.85 14.08
CA LYS A 103 7.72 4.05 14.50
C LYS A 103 6.82 5.27 14.70
N ILE A 104 5.86 5.47 13.81
CA ILE A 104 4.93 6.62 13.89
C ILE A 104 3.96 6.45 15.06
N THR A 105 3.47 5.24 15.32
CA THR A 105 2.57 4.95 16.44
C THR A 105 3.26 5.08 17.79
N ASP A 106 4.53 4.66 17.88
CA ASP A 106 5.33 4.86 19.09
C ASP A 106 5.55 6.35 19.39
N GLY A 107 5.66 7.17 18.34
CA GLY A 107 5.81 8.63 18.43
C GLY A 107 4.56 9.44 18.81
N GLN A 108 3.39 8.80 19.01
CA GLN A 108 2.11 9.43 19.40
C GLN A 108 1.53 10.47 18.42
N TYR A 109 1.97 10.50 17.16
CA TYR A 109 1.54 11.52 16.18
C TYR A 109 0.18 11.24 15.54
N TYR A 110 -0.37 10.04 15.71
CA TYR A 110 -1.50 9.55 14.93
C TYR A 110 -2.26 8.42 15.65
N SER A 111 -3.57 8.30 15.42
CA SER A 111 -4.34 7.14 15.90
C SER A 111 -3.95 5.91 15.09
N GLY A 112 -3.10 5.05 15.65
CA GLY A 112 -2.56 3.85 14.96
C GLY A 112 -3.60 2.91 14.33
N GLN A 113 -4.87 3.04 14.71
CA GLN A 113 -6.02 2.29 14.19
C GLN A 113 -6.14 2.33 12.66
N PHE A 114 -5.99 3.51 12.02
CA PHE A 114 -6.18 3.58 10.56
C PHE A 114 -5.05 2.86 9.81
N GLY A 115 -3.81 2.99 10.27
CA GLY A 115 -2.68 2.26 9.70
C GLY A 115 -2.85 0.73 9.81
N MET A 116 -3.39 0.25 10.93
CA MET A 116 -3.74 -1.17 11.08
C MET A 116 -4.77 -1.65 10.06
N ILE A 117 -5.82 -0.85 9.78
CA ILE A 117 -6.82 -1.19 8.77
C ILE A 117 -6.16 -1.36 7.40
N VAL A 118 -5.25 -0.44 7.04
CA VAL A 118 -4.53 -0.52 5.77
C VAL A 118 -3.62 -1.76 5.73
N ILE A 119 -2.88 -2.06 6.79
CA ILE A 119 -2.04 -3.27 6.87
C ILE A 119 -2.89 -4.54 6.69
N LEU A 120 -4.08 -4.61 7.28
CA LEU A 120 -4.98 -5.75 7.09
C LEU A 120 -5.45 -5.88 5.63
N LEU A 121 -5.78 -4.77 4.97
CA LEU A 121 -6.14 -4.75 3.55
C LEU A 121 -4.98 -5.17 2.66
N GLU A 122 -3.76 -4.76 3.00
CA GLU A 122 -2.54 -5.19 2.32
C GLU A 122 -2.34 -6.69 2.41
N MET A 123 -2.47 -7.28 3.61
CA MET A 123 -2.35 -8.72 3.81
C MET A 123 -3.42 -9.50 3.05
N LEU A 124 -4.66 -9.00 3.03
CA LEU A 124 -5.74 -9.59 2.23
C LEU A 124 -5.41 -9.54 0.73
N ALA A 125 -4.97 -8.40 0.23
CA ALA A 125 -4.58 -8.21 -1.17
C ALA A 125 -3.42 -9.13 -1.57
N ILE A 126 -2.39 -9.27 -0.75
CA ILE A 126 -1.26 -10.18 -0.96
C ILE A 126 -1.75 -11.64 -0.99
N THR A 127 -2.62 -12.02 -0.06
CA THR A 127 -3.17 -13.38 0.04
C THR A 127 -3.98 -13.74 -1.21
N LEU A 128 -4.88 -12.86 -1.66
CA LEU A 128 -5.66 -13.07 -2.88
C LEU A 128 -4.76 -13.11 -4.12
N THR A 129 -3.73 -12.26 -4.18
CA THR A 129 -2.72 -12.27 -5.24
C THR A 129 -1.96 -13.60 -5.28
N HIS A 130 -1.58 -14.13 -4.11
CA HIS A 130 -0.92 -15.42 -3.99
C HIS A 130 -1.80 -16.55 -4.56
N PHE A 131 -3.08 -16.61 -4.18
CA PHE A 131 -4.00 -17.62 -4.71
C PHE A 131 -4.26 -17.44 -6.20
N ALA A 132 -4.46 -16.21 -6.69
CA ALA A 132 -4.65 -15.93 -8.12
C ALA A 132 -3.43 -16.30 -8.99
N THR A 133 -2.23 -16.27 -8.42
CA THR A 133 -0.99 -16.63 -9.12
C THR A 133 -0.67 -18.13 -9.01
N ARG A 134 -1.02 -18.80 -7.91
CA ARG A 134 -0.91 -20.26 -7.76
C ARG A 134 -1.99 -21.05 -8.50
N GLY A 135 -3.23 -20.57 -8.54
CA GLY A 135 -4.35 -21.26 -9.18
C GLY A 135 -4.14 -21.57 -10.67
N ARG A 136 -3.31 -20.78 -11.36
CA ARG A 136 -2.89 -21.05 -12.77
C ARG A 136 -1.94 -22.24 -12.94
N ARG A 137 -1.37 -22.76 -11.87
CA ARG A 137 -0.45 -23.91 -11.91
C ARG A 137 -1.13 -25.23 -11.60
N LEU A 138 -2.36 -25.19 -11.08
CA LEU A 138 -3.14 -26.37 -10.70
C LEU A 138 -4.24 -26.72 -11.71
N ILE A 139 -4.38 -25.92 -12.77
CA ILE A 139 -5.29 -26.13 -13.91
C ILE A 139 -4.44 -26.39 -15.15
#